data_AF-A0AAD9PFV9-F1
#
_entry.id   AF-A0AAD9PFV9-F1
#
_cell.length_a   1.000
_cell.length_b   1.000
_cell.length_c   1.000
_cell.angle_alpha   90.00
_cell.angle_beta   90.00
_cell.angle_gamma   90.00
#
_symmetry.space_group_name_H-M   'P 1'
#
loop_
_entity.id
_entity.type
_entity.pdbx_description
1 polymer ?
#
loop_
_entity_poly.entity_id
_entity_poly.type
_entity_poly.pdbx_seq_one_letter_code
_entity_poly.pdbx_strand_id
1 'polypeptide(L)'
;KKIYWCDAHTEFIGSANIDGTNQIYVAKAASRGDPFDVAVHGNYLYWTDWVIKGLFRISLVDNTTTTTLHTDLFSGLNDVKFFSKAERSGKLELSRVLYEMKDDRKRL
;
A
#
# COMPACT_ATOMS: atom_id res chain seq x y z
N LYS A 1 -4.70 16.54 7.39
CA LYS A 1 -5.06 15.13 7.06
C LYS A 1 -5.05 14.97 5.54
N LYS A 2 -4.63 13.82 5.03
CA LYS A 2 -4.49 13.55 3.60
C LYS A 2 -5.22 12.27 3.20
N ILE A 3 -5.63 12.20 1.94
CA ILE A 3 -6.06 10.98 1.26
C ILE A 3 -4.92 10.47 0.38
N TYR A 4 -4.88 9.16 0.17
CA TYR A 4 -3.91 8.47 -0.68
C TYR A 4 -4.66 7.47 -1.57
N TRP A 5 -4.19 7.26 -2.79
CA TRP A 5 -4.80 6.32 -3.73
C TRP A 5 -3.77 5.74 -4.70
N CYS A 6 -4.09 4.58 -5.27
CA CYS A 6 -3.40 4.03 -6.42
C CYS A 6 -4.09 4.49 -7.70
N ASP A 7 -3.29 4.90 -8.69
CA ASP A 7 -3.74 5.15 -10.05
C ASP A 7 -3.02 4.18 -10.99
N ALA A 8 -3.69 3.07 -11.29
CA ALA A 8 -3.17 2.02 -12.16
C ALA A 8 -3.00 2.48 -13.61
N HIS A 9 -3.74 3.50 -14.06
CA HIS A 9 -3.62 3.99 -15.44
C HIS A 9 -2.33 4.80 -15.62
N THR A 10 -1.98 5.61 -14.62
CA THR A 10 -0.77 6.44 -14.66
C THR A 10 0.43 5.78 -14.00
N GLU A 11 0.24 4.64 -13.33
CA GLU A 11 1.25 3.90 -12.57
C GLU A 11 1.77 4.69 -11.36
N PHE A 12 0.95 5.57 -10.76
CA PHE A 12 1.36 6.40 -9.63
C PHE A 12 0.55 6.14 -8.37
N ILE A 13 1.14 6.49 -7.24
CA ILE A 13 0.47 6.61 -5.96
C ILE A 13 0.28 8.10 -5.72
N GLY A 14 -0.96 8.52 -5.56
CA GLY A 14 -1.35 9.91 -5.36
C GLY A 14 -1.59 10.26 -3.90
N SER A 15 -1.54 11.55 -3.60
CA SER A 15 -1.90 12.16 -2.33
C SER A 15 -2.60 13.48 -2.56
N ALA A 16 -3.59 13.82 -1.75
CA ALA A 16 -4.17 15.15 -1.67
C ALA A 16 -4.62 15.46 -0.24
N ASN A 17 -4.86 16.73 0.06
CA ASN A 17 -5.63 17.11 1.23
C ASN A 17 -7.07 16.56 1.12
N ILE A 18 -7.76 16.40 2.26
CA ILE A 18 -9.15 15.93 2.28
C ILE A 18 -10.09 16.86 1.49
N ASP A 19 -9.76 18.14 1.39
CA ASP A 19 -10.49 19.13 0.58
C ASP A 19 -10.14 19.08 -0.92
N GLY A 20 -9.30 18.13 -1.35
CA GLY A 20 -8.84 17.96 -2.73
C GLY A 20 -7.68 18.86 -3.13
N THR A 21 -7.21 19.77 -2.26
CA THR A 21 -6.06 20.63 -2.56
C THR A 21 -4.73 19.90 -2.44
N ASN A 22 -3.65 20.48 -2.97
CA ASN A 22 -2.29 19.94 -2.88
C ASN A 22 -2.17 18.49 -3.39
N GLN A 23 -2.78 18.21 -4.53
CA GLN A 23 -2.63 16.94 -5.22
C GLN A 23 -1.18 16.78 -5.71
N ILE A 24 -0.54 15.69 -5.30
CA ILE A 24 0.83 15.32 -5.68
C ILE A 24 0.93 13.82 -5.95
N TYR A 25 1.91 13.42 -6.73
CA TYR A 25 2.38 12.03 -6.78
C TYR A 25 3.43 11.80 -5.71
N VAL A 26 3.21 10.80 -4.86
CA VAL A 26 4.14 10.46 -3.77
C VAL A 26 5.10 9.36 -4.17
N ALA A 27 4.70 8.48 -5.08
CA ALA A 27 5.56 7.45 -5.62
C ALA A 27 5.11 7.10 -7.05
N LYS A 28 6.08 6.71 -7.89
CA LYS A 28 5.79 5.97 -9.13
C LYS A 28 5.88 4.49 -8.81
N ALA A 29 4.88 3.71 -9.21
CA ALA A 29 5.02 2.25 -9.29
C ALA A 29 6.15 1.91 -10.29
N ALA A 30 6.71 0.70 -10.24
CA ALA A 30 7.75 0.37 -11.20
C ALA A 30 7.21 0.45 -12.64
N SER A 31 8.11 0.48 -13.62
CA SER A 31 7.72 0.52 -15.04
C SER A 31 6.74 -0.63 -15.36
N ARG A 32 5.54 -0.30 -15.87
CA ARG A 32 4.42 -1.23 -16.12
C ARG A 32 3.78 -1.84 -14.86
N GLY A 33 3.89 -1.16 -13.72
CA GLY A 33 3.21 -1.55 -12.49
C GLY A 33 1.70 -1.40 -12.58
N ASP A 34 0.99 -2.21 -11.81
CA ASP A 34 -0.47 -2.13 -11.64
C ASP A 34 -0.75 -2.00 -10.13
N PRO A 35 -0.52 -0.80 -9.55
CA PRO A 35 -0.74 -0.57 -8.14
C PRO A 35 -2.22 -0.69 -7.82
N PHE A 36 -2.57 -1.52 -6.83
CA PHE A 36 -3.97 -1.85 -6.55
C PHE A 36 -4.50 -1.20 -5.28
N ASP A 37 -3.91 -1.55 -4.12
CA ASP A 37 -4.36 -1.04 -2.83
C ASP A 37 -3.23 -0.33 -2.08
N VAL A 38 -3.61 0.61 -1.21
CA VAL A 38 -2.70 1.46 -0.46
C VAL A 38 -3.10 1.55 1.01
N ALA A 39 -2.11 1.50 1.90
CA ALA A 39 -2.31 1.72 3.32
C ALA A 39 -1.20 2.58 3.92
N VAL A 40 -1.52 3.33 4.97
CA VAL A 40 -0.58 4.19 5.69
C VAL A 40 -0.44 3.71 7.11
N HIS A 41 0.80 3.56 7.57
CA HIS A 41 1.10 3.25 8.97
C HIS A 41 2.35 3.99 9.43
N GLY A 42 2.20 4.79 10.49
CA GLY A 42 3.27 5.67 10.97
C GLY A 42 3.73 6.63 9.87
N ASN A 43 5.04 6.63 9.61
CA ASN A 43 5.67 7.49 8.61
C ASN A 43 5.84 6.83 7.23
N TYR A 44 5.09 5.75 6.96
CA TYR A 44 5.22 5.00 5.71
C TYR A 44 3.87 4.80 5.03
N LEU A 45 3.91 4.88 3.71
CA LEU A 45 2.85 4.44 2.82
C LEU A 45 3.27 3.12 2.18
N TYR A 46 2.32 2.21 2.04
CA TYR A 46 2.51 0.86 1.51
C TYR A 46 1.52 0.64 0.38
N TRP A 47 1.93 -0.07 -0.66
CA TRP A 47 1.02 -0.47 -1.73
C TRP A 47 1.31 -1.87 -2.26
N THR A 48 0.27 -2.51 -2.77
CA THR A 48 0.35 -3.76 -3.52
C THR A 48 0.41 -3.47 -5.01
N ASP A 49 1.12 -4.32 -5.75
CA ASP A 49 1.19 -4.25 -7.21
C ASP A 49 0.90 -5.62 -7.82
N TRP A 50 -0.03 -5.69 -8.77
CA TRP A 50 -0.49 -6.94 -9.39
C TRP A 50 0.44 -7.47 -10.47
N VAL A 51 1.09 -6.58 -11.22
CA VAL A 51 2.01 -6.97 -12.30
C VAL A 51 3.35 -7.36 -11.72
N ILE A 52 3.87 -6.55 -10.80
CA ILE A 52 5.15 -6.81 -10.13
C ILE A 52 4.99 -7.90 -9.06
N LYS A 53 3.75 -8.18 -8.63
CA LYS A 53 3.42 -9.20 -7.63
C LYS A 53 4.18 -8.99 -6.33
N GLY A 54 4.09 -7.77 -5.80
CA GLY A 54 4.89 -7.34 -4.67
C GLY A 54 4.19 -6.39 -3.72
N LEU A 55 4.81 -6.23 -2.54
CA LEU A 55 4.49 -5.21 -1.55
C LEU A 55 5.66 -4.25 -1.45
N PHE A 56 5.34 -2.97 -1.54
CA PHE A 56 6.30 -1.88 -1.52
C PHE A 56 5.93 -0.90 -0.42
N ARG A 57 6.90 -0.11 0.01
CA ARG A 57 6.67 1.05 0.86
C ARG A 57 7.52 2.24 0.46
N ILE A 58 7.08 3.42 0.85
CA ILE A 58 7.84 4.66 0.76
C ILE A 58 7.71 5.45 2.07
N SER A 59 8.78 6.15 2.44
CA SER A 59 8.77 7.10 3.57
C SER A 59 7.95 8.33 3.19
N LEU A 60 6.99 8.70 4.03
CA LEU A 60 6.17 9.91 3.88
C LEU A 60 6.87 11.18 4.41
N VAL A 61 8.03 11.03 5.04
CA VAL A 61 8.83 12.18 5.54
C VAL A 61 9.50 12.91 4.37
N ASP A 62 9.98 12.15 3.40
CA ASP A 62 10.83 12.63 2.32
C ASP A 62 10.37 12.17 0.93
N ASN A 63 9.53 11.13 0.83
CA ASN A 63 9.04 10.54 -0.43
C ASN A 63 10.17 10.20 -1.41
N THR A 64 11.36 9.82 -0.93
CA THR A 64 12.53 9.62 -1.79
C THR A 64 12.78 8.17 -2.15
N THR A 65 12.61 7.26 -1.18
CA THR A 65 13.15 5.91 -1.27
C THR A 65 12.02 4.88 -1.17
N THR A 66 11.70 4.27 -2.31
CA THR A 66 10.85 3.09 -2.38
C THR A 66 11.64 1.86 -1.93
N THR A 67 11.07 1.10 -0.98
CA THR A 67 11.61 -0.18 -0.51
C THR A 67 10.66 -1.32 -0.90
N THR A 68 11.19 -2.36 -1.55
CA THR A 68 10.47 -3.62 -1.77
C THR A 68 10.50 -4.44 -0.48
N LEU A 69 9.34 -4.81 0.04
CA LEU A 69 9.20 -5.62 1.25
C LEU A 69 9.02 -7.10 0.93
N HIS A 70 8.24 -7.40 -0.10
CA HIS A 70 8.00 -8.76 -0.58
C HIS A 70 7.85 -8.76 -2.11
N THR A 71 8.33 -9.82 -2.73
CA THR A 71 8.15 -10.14 -4.17
C THR A 71 7.55 -11.53 -4.30
N ASP A 72 7.24 -11.92 -5.54
CA ASP A 72 6.77 -13.27 -5.89
C ASP A 72 5.49 -13.67 -5.16
N LEU A 73 4.67 -12.67 -4.81
CA LEU A 73 3.37 -12.89 -4.21
C LEU A 73 2.41 -13.44 -5.29
N PHE A 74 1.39 -14.19 -4.87
CA PHE A 74 0.39 -14.67 -5.81
C PHE A 74 -0.33 -13.50 -6.50
N SER A 75 -0.68 -13.68 -7.77
CA SER A 75 -1.55 -12.73 -8.48
C SER A 75 -2.89 -12.58 -7.76
N GLY A 76 -3.37 -11.36 -7.54
CA GLY A 76 -4.64 -11.08 -6.85
C GLY A 76 -4.49 -10.54 -5.42
N LEU A 77 -3.48 -9.71 -5.18
CA LEU A 77 -3.33 -8.95 -3.94
C LEU A 77 -4.36 -7.82 -3.89
N ASN A 78 -5.56 -8.15 -3.43
CA ASN A 78 -6.70 -7.24 -3.52
C ASN A 78 -6.82 -6.29 -2.31
N ASP A 79 -6.07 -6.51 -1.24
CA ASP A 79 -6.24 -5.70 -0.02
C ASP A 79 -4.96 -5.75 0.83
N VAL A 80 -4.55 -4.61 1.39
CA VAL A 80 -3.48 -4.48 2.37
C VAL A 80 -4.00 -3.78 3.62
N LYS A 81 -4.01 -4.52 4.74
CA LYS A 81 -4.45 -4.01 6.04
C LYS A 81 -3.39 -4.20 7.10
N PHE A 82 -3.30 -3.21 7.98
CA PHE A 82 -2.50 -3.30 9.20
C PHE A 82 -3.36 -3.82 10.33
N PHE A 83 -2.92 -4.90 10.96
CA PHE A 83 -3.52 -5.42 12.19
C PHE A 83 -2.50 -5.28 13.33
N SER A 84 -2.93 -4.73 14.45
CA SER A 84 -2.16 -4.72 15.70
C SER A 84 -2.86 -5.63 16.70
N LYS A 85 -2.12 -6.57 17.31
CA LYS A 85 -2.64 -7.38 18.43
C LYS A 85 -2.63 -6.60 19.77
N ALA A 86 -2.09 -5.38 19.77
CA ALA A 86 -1.95 -4.56 20.96
C ALA A 86 -3.10 -3.56 21.10
N GLU A 87 -4.22 -4.05 21.62
CA GLU A 87 -5.27 -3.20 22.18
C GLU A 87 -5.57 -3.65 23.62
N ARG A 88 -4.50 -3.63 24.46
CA ARG A 88 -4.48 -3.57 25.93
C ARG A 88 -3.01 -3.50 26.35
N SER A 89 -2.60 -2.37 26.94
CA SER A 89 -1.24 -2.03 27.43
C SER A 89 -0.11 -1.82 26.41
N GLY A 90 -0.09 -0.65 25.76
CA GLY A 90 1.06 0.26 25.76
C GLY A 90 2.44 -0.13 25.18
N LYS A 91 2.62 -1.27 24.49
CA LYS A 91 3.90 -1.61 23.85
C LYS A 91 3.67 -2.26 22.49
N LEU A 92 4.05 -1.56 21.42
CA LEU A 92 3.80 -1.96 20.02
C LEU A 92 4.99 -2.75 19.48
N GLU A 93 4.84 -4.08 19.40
CA GLU A 93 5.67 -4.98 18.60
C GLU A 93 4.88 -5.33 17.34
N LEU A 94 5.34 -4.84 16.18
CA LEU A 94 4.72 -5.10 14.87
C LEU A 94 5.25 -6.42 14.32
N SER A 95 4.47 -7.50 14.41
CA SER A 95 4.75 -8.73 13.70
C SER A 95 3.54 -9.16 12.86
N ARG A 96 3.73 -9.11 11.54
CA ARG A 96 2.89 -9.63 10.44
C ARG A 96 1.87 -8.66 9.82
N VAL A 97 2.17 -8.26 8.58
CA VAL A 97 1.15 -7.95 7.56
C VAL A 97 0.50 -9.29 7.22
N LEU A 98 -0.72 -9.54 7.70
CA LEU A 98 -1.47 -10.75 7.36
C LEU A 98 -2.23 -10.48 6.04
N TYR A 99 -1.86 -11.17 4.98
CA TYR A 99 -2.65 -11.23 3.76
C TYR A 99 -3.84 -12.14 3.98
N GLU A 100 -5.05 -11.60 4.01
CA GLU A 100 -6.27 -12.41 3.99
C GLU A 100 -6.88 -12.34 2.59
N MET A 101 -6.46 -13.25 1.70
CA MET A 101 -7.08 -13.41 0.39
C MET A 101 -8.37 -14.21 0.54
N LYS A 102 -9.53 -13.56 0.41
CA LYS A 102 -10.73 -14.27 -0.03
C LYS A 102 -10.65 -14.43 -1.55
N ASP A 103 -10.36 -15.65 -1.98
CA ASP A 103 -10.45 -16.07 -3.38
C ASP A 103 -11.93 -16.01 -3.81
N ASP A 104 -12.38 -14.83 -4.25
CA ASP A 104 -13.74 -14.64 -4.79
C ASP A 104 -13.89 -15.19 -6.23
N ARG A 105 -12.88 -15.90 -6.78
CA ARG A 105 -12.96 -16.53 -8.12
C ARG A 105 -13.66 -17.89 -8.14
N LYS A 106 -14.40 -18.25 -7.09
CA LYS A 106 -15.28 -19.45 -7.07
C LYS A 106 -16.79 -19.14 -7.06
N ARG A 107 -17.19 -17.94 -7.48
CA ARG A 107 -18.61 -17.58 -7.69
C ARG A 107 -18.91 -17.19 -9.13
N LEU A 108 -18.68 -18.10 -10.07
CA LEU A 108 -19.41 -18.24 -11.33
C LEU A 108 -19.40 -19.73 -11.72
#